data_AF-A0A5P9CPT6-F1
#
_entry.id   AF-A0A5P9CPT6-F1
#
_cell.length_a   1.000
_cell.length_b   1.000
_cell.length_c   1.000
_cell.angle_alpha   90.00
_cell.angle_beta   90.00
_cell.angle_gamma   90.00
#
_symmetry.space_group_name_H-M   'P 1'
#
loop_
_entity.id
_entity.type
_entity.pdbx_description
1 polymer ?
#
loop_
_entity_poly.entity_id
_entity_poly.type
_entity_poly.pdbx_seq_one_letter_code
_entity_poly.pdbx_strand_id
1 'polypeptide(L)'
;MFARHFGLSNAYCVTNKGHVYNASDYRSRRQRKKMMFDYDAFCSEMSGIKQSPYQFKLPIESIRRDLDDLNRTKRKMYRKRYEMLDLYEEKIRASLAA
;
A
#
# COMPACT_ATOMS: atom_id res chain seq x y z
N MET A 1 7.67 -7.55 -0.35
CA MET A 1 8.60 -8.33 0.50
C MET A 1 7.88 -9.53 1.13
N PHE A 2 7.02 -9.34 2.15
CA PHE A 2 6.27 -10.46 2.77
C PHE A 2 5.42 -11.26 1.78
N ALA A 3 4.65 -10.57 0.92
CA ALA A 3 3.84 -11.24 -0.09
C ALA A 3 4.66 -12.17 -0.98
N ARG A 4 5.89 -11.78 -1.38
CA ARG A 4 6.81 -12.63 -2.13
C ARG A 4 7.31 -13.81 -1.32
N HIS A 5 7.72 -13.57 -0.07
CA HIS A 5 8.23 -14.62 0.81
C HIS A 5 7.19 -15.72 1.06
N PHE A 6 5.92 -15.36 1.25
CA PHE A 6 4.83 -16.32 1.44
C PHE A 6 4.19 -16.81 0.13
N GLY A 7 4.73 -16.45 -1.04
CA GLY A 7 4.18 -16.89 -2.33
C GLY A 7 2.78 -16.33 -2.65
N LEU A 8 2.39 -15.20 -2.06
CA LEU A 8 1.11 -14.56 -2.32
C LEU A 8 1.09 -13.99 -3.75
N SER A 9 0.03 -14.32 -4.49
CA SER A 9 -0.19 -13.91 -5.87
C SER A 9 -1.08 -12.67 -6.02
N ASN A 10 -1.78 -12.28 -4.95
CA ASN A 10 -2.70 -11.16 -4.99
C ASN A 10 -2.67 -10.37 -3.68
N ALA A 11 -2.75 -9.04 -3.79
CA ALA A 11 -2.95 -8.12 -2.68
C ALA A 11 -4.13 -7.21 -3.01
N TYR A 12 -4.97 -6.93 -2.00
CA TYR A 12 -6.17 -6.12 -2.18
C TYR A 12 -6.23 -5.00 -1.16
N CYS A 13 -6.86 -3.90 -1.57
CA CYS A 13 -7.11 -2.70 -0.77
C CYS A 13 -8.60 -2.40 -0.82
N VAL A 14 -9.21 -2.15 0.34
CA VAL A 14 -10.65 -1.90 0.45
C VAL A 14 -10.93 -0.44 0.07
N THR A 15 -11.94 -0.22 -0.77
CA THR A 15 -12.36 1.13 -1.18
C THR A 15 -13.04 1.84 -0.02
N ASN A 16 -13.24 3.15 -0.18
CA ASN A 16 -14.09 3.92 0.70
C ASN A 16 -15.46 3.26 0.89
N LYS A 17 -16.09 2.80 -0.21
CA LYS A 17 -17.39 2.12 -0.18
C LYS A 17 -17.37 0.77 0.52
N GLY A 18 -16.26 0.03 0.42
CA GLY A 18 -16.10 -1.28 1.07
C GLY A 18 -15.73 -1.19 2.56
N HIS A 19 -15.42 0.01 3.06
CA HIS A 19 -14.99 0.21 4.43
C HIS A 19 -16.06 -0.19 5.46
N VAL A 20 -15.65 -0.75 6.61
CA VAL A 20 -16.55 -1.28 7.65
C VAL A 20 -17.57 -0.25 8.15
N TYR A 21 -17.20 1.03 8.20
CA TYR A 21 -18.11 2.12 8.61
C TYR A 21 -19.27 2.38 7.63
N ASN A 22 -19.26 1.79 6.43
CA ASN A 22 -20.38 1.83 5.50
C ASN A 22 -21.33 0.62 5.64
N ALA A 23 -21.01 -0.36 6.48
CA ALA A 23 -21.91 -1.47 6.78
C ALA A 23 -23.14 -1.01 7.58
N SER A 24 -24.21 -1.82 7.54
CA SER A 24 -25.49 -1.52 8.19
C SER A 24 -25.36 -1.31 9.70
N ASP A 25 -24.45 -2.02 10.33
CA ASP A 25 -24.31 -2.05 11.78
C ASP A 25 -23.64 -0.77 12.31
N TYR A 26 -23.00 -0.02 11.41
CA TYR A 26 -22.33 1.25 11.68
C TYR A 26 -23.10 2.46 11.14
N ARG A 27 -24.44 2.33 11.02
CA ARG A 27 -25.34 3.35 10.44
C ARG A 27 -25.41 4.68 11.22
N SER A 28 -24.96 4.73 12.47
CA SER A 28 -25.07 5.98 13.22
C SER A 28 -24.24 7.09 12.56
N ARG A 29 -24.83 8.29 12.46
CA ARG A 29 -24.20 9.46 11.81
C ARG A 29 -22.86 9.83 12.46
N ARG A 30 -22.70 9.54 13.75
CA ARG A 30 -21.47 9.72 14.54
C ARG A 30 -20.36 8.74 14.15
N GLN A 31 -20.71 7.49 13.81
CA GLN A 31 -19.75 6.48 13.37
C GLN A 31 -19.30 6.71 11.92
N ARG A 32 -20.21 7.07 10.99
CA ARG A 32 -19.82 7.41 9.61
C ARG A 32 -18.88 8.63 9.54
N LYS A 33 -19.08 9.63 10.40
CA LYS A 33 -18.17 10.79 10.52
C LYS A 33 -16.75 10.44 10.96
N LYS A 34 -16.50 9.23 11.50
CA LYS A 34 -15.15 8.78 11.85
C LYS A 34 -14.31 8.39 10.63
N MET A 35 -14.93 8.26 9.46
CA MET A 35 -14.20 8.03 8.22
C MET A 35 -13.56 9.34 7.75
N MET A 36 -12.32 9.57 8.20
CA MET A 36 -11.53 10.77 7.88
C MET A 36 -10.49 10.52 6.78
N PHE A 37 -10.27 9.25 6.39
CA PHE A 37 -9.24 8.85 5.44
C PHE A 37 -9.85 8.47 4.11
N ASP A 38 -9.27 8.96 3.01
CA ASP A 38 -9.67 8.62 1.65
C ASP A 38 -8.88 7.40 1.15
N TYR A 39 -9.48 6.23 1.27
CA TYR A 39 -8.91 4.97 0.79
C TYR A 39 -8.87 4.89 -0.73
N ASP A 40 -9.83 5.48 -1.44
CA ASP A 40 -9.84 5.44 -2.90
C ASP A 40 -8.64 6.20 -3.48
N ALA A 41 -8.36 7.39 -2.93
CA ALA A 41 -7.16 8.15 -3.29
C ALA A 41 -5.88 7.41 -2.92
N PHE A 42 -5.82 6.85 -1.71
CA PHE A 42 -4.65 6.11 -1.22
C PHE A 42 -4.33 4.85 -2.05
N CYS A 43 -5.32 3.98 -2.29
CA CYS A 43 -5.11 2.78 -3.09
C CYS A 43 -4.69 3.15 -4.52
N SER A 44 -5.22 4.24 -5.08
CA SER A 44 -4.84 4.73 -6.43
C SER A 44 -3.41 5.24 -6.48
N GLU A 45 -2.95 5.98 -5.46
CA GLU A 45 -1.55 6.46 -5.37
C GLU A 45 -0.54 5.31 -5.30
N MET A 46 -0.91 4.21 -4.64
CA MET A 46 -0.13 2.97 -4.59
C MET A 46 -0.16 2.15 -5.89
N SER A 47 -0.59 2.74 -7.01
CA SER A 47 -0.75 2.06 -8.30
C SER A 47 -1.76 0.91 -8.26
N GLY A 48 -2.75 0.99 -7.36
CA GLY A 48 -3.84 0.04 -7.28
C GLY A 48 -4.79 0.15 -8.46
N ILE A 49 -5.17 -0.99 -9.03
CA ILE A 49 -6.15 -1.07 -10.12
C ILE A 49 -7.52 -1.39 -9.52
N LYS A 50 -8.51 -0.52 -9.76
CA LYS A 50 -9.87 -0.75 -9.29
C LYS A 50 -10.46 -1.98 -9.97
N GLN A 51 -10.76 -3.02 -9.19
CA GLN A 51 -11.36 -4.27 -9.71
C GLN A 51 -12.87 -4.31 -9.47
N SER A 52 -13.36 -3.63 -8.44
CA SER A 52 -14.79 -3.55 -8.13
C SER A 52 -15.12 -2.24 -7.43
N PRO A 53 -16.41 -1.94 -7.20
CA PRO A 53 -16.81 -0.79 -6.38
C PRO A 53 -16.25 -0.83 -4.95
N TYR A 54 -15.88 -2.01 -4.46
CA TYR A 54 -15.50 -2.27 -3.06
C TYR A 54 -14.00 -2.57 -2.89
N GLN A 55 -13.27 -2.86 -3.97
CA GLN A 55 -11.87 -3.26 -3.87
C GLN A 55 -10.98 -2.75 -5.02
N PHE A 56 -9.73 -2.47 -4.66
CA PHE A 56 -8.60 -2.32 -5.56
C PHE A 56 -7.70 -3.55 -5.47
N LYS A 57 -7.11 -3.95 -6.59
CA LYS A 57 -6.00 -4.90 -6.63
C LYS A 57 -4.70 -4.12 -6.63
N LEU A 58 -3.83 -4.41 -5.66
CA LEU A 58 -2.52 -3.78 -5.53
C LEU A 58 -1.45 -4.62 -6.26
N PRO A 59 -0.43 -3.98 -6.82
CA PRO A 59 0.74 -4.69 -7.30
C PRO A 59 1.49 -5.31 -6.12
N ILE A 60 1.96 -6.55 -6.29
CA ILE A 60 2.76 -7.26 -5.27
C ILE A 60 4.14 -6.63 -5.12
N GLU A 61 4.67 -6.11 -6.22
CA GLU A 61 5.97 -5.47 -6.28
C GLU A 61 5.80 -3.95 -6.40
N SER A 62 6.46 -3.23 -5.49
CA SER A 62 6.56 -1.78 -5.60
C SER A 62 7.52 -1.43 -6.73
N ILE A 63 7.04 -0.70 -7.73
CA ILE A 63 7.88 -0.22 -8.83
C ILE A 63 8.85 0.82 -8.27
N ARG A 64 10.16 0.57 -8.38
CA ARG A 64 11.18 1.58 -8.09
C ARG A 64 11.25 2.54 -9.27
N ARG A 65 11.23 3.85 -8.97
CA ARG A 65 11.46 4.89 -9.97
C ARG A 65 12.94 4.96 -10.27
N ASP A 66 13.26 5.24 -11.52
CA ASP A 66 14.62 5.54 -11.90
C ASP A 66 15.09 6.81 -11.18
N LEU A 67 16.30 6.74 -10.65
CA LEU A 67 16.96 7.85 -9.98
C LEU A 67 17.44 8.90 -10.98
N ASP A 68 17.71 8.50 -12.23
CA ASP A 68 18.25 9.41 -13.23
C ASP A 68 17.23 10.44 -13.73
N ASP A 69 15.95 10.07 -13.74
CA ASP A 69 14.83 10.96 -14.07
C ASP A 69 14.48 11.96 -12.95
N LEU A 70 15.03 11.77 -11.74
CA LEU A 70 14.72 12.58 -10.57
C LEU A 70 15.70 13.75 -10.41
N ASN A 71 15.16 14.91 -10.04
CA ASN A 71 15.96 16.06 -9.64
C ASN A 71 16.89 15.71 -8.46
N ARG A 72 18.00 16.46 -8.29
CA ARG A 72 19.05 16.15 -7.30
C ARG A 72 18.53 15.92 -5.88
N THR A 73 17.59 16.75 -5.42
CA THR A 73 17.03 16.66 -4.07
C THR A 73 16.16 15.41 -3.90
N LYS A 74 15.27 15.12 -4.86
CA LYS A 74 14.44 13.90 -4.86
C LYS A 74 15.31 12.66 -5.02
N ARG A 75 16.34 12.70 -5.86
CA ARG A 75 17.31 11.61 -6.05
C ARG A 75 17.96 11.19 -4.73
N LYS A 76 18.43 12.16 -3.93
CA LYS A 76 19.01 11.90 -2.59
C LYS A 76 17.98 11.26 -1.64
N MET A 77 16.74 11.74 -1.63
CA MET A 77 15.66 11.20 -0.82
C MET A 77 15.30 9.76 -1.22
N TYR A 78 15.14 9.51 -2.52
CA TYR A 78 14.79 8.19 -3.05
C TYR A 78 15.92 7.17 -2.85
N ARG A 79 17.19 7.57 -3.02
CA ARG A 79 18.34 6.72 -2.70
C ARG A 79 18.30 6.25 -1.25
N LYS A 80 18.18 7.18 -0.30
CA LYS A 80 18.06 6.83 1.14
C LYS A 80 16.87 5.95 1.43
N ARG A 81 15.72 6.23 0.79
CA ARG A 81 14.51 5.39 0.94
C ARG A 81 14.75 3.97 0.45
N TYR A 82 15.40 3.79 -0.69
CA TYR A 82 15.70 2.47 -1.25
C TYR A 82 16.73 1.70 -0.42
N GLU A 83 17.81 2.35 0.01
CA GLU A 83 18.79 1.76 0.94
C GLU A 83 18.11 1.26 2.22
N MET A 84 17.21 2.06 2.81
CA MET A 84 16.45 1.66 3.99
C MET A 84 15.52 0.46 3.71
N LEU A 85 14.83 0.46 2.57
CA LEU A 85 13.94 -0.65 2.19
C LEU A 85 14.74 -1.94 1.97
N ASP A 86 15.89 -1.86 1.31
CA ASP A 86 16.79 -3.01 1.08
C ASP A 86 17.27 -3.59 2.42
N LEU A 87 17.70 -2.73 3.36
CA LEU A 87 18.10 -3.15 4.70
C LEU A 87 16.96 -3.86 5.46
N TYR A 88 15.74 -3.33 5.39
CA TYR A 88 14.59 -3.99 6.02
C TYR A 88 14.26 -5.33 5.36
N GLU A 89 14.40 -5.43 4.03
CA GLU A 89 14.18 -6.69 3.32
C GLU A 89 15.15 -7.77 3.78
N GLU A 90 16.44 -7.44 3.90
CA GLU A 90 17.46 -8.36 4.40
C GLU A 90 17.16 -8.81 5.84
N LYS A 91 16.81 -7.87 6.73
CA LYS A 91 16.48 -8.19 8.13
C LYS A 91 15.27 -9.09 8.25
N ILE A 92 14.21 -8.82 7.49
CA ILE A 92 12.99 -9.63 7.48
C ILE A 92 13.31 -11.04 6.98
N ARG A 93 14.09 -11.17 5.89
CA ARG A 93 14.49 -12.48 5.37
C ARG A 93 15.30 -13.26 6.41
N ALA A 94 16.26 -12.62 7.08
CA ALA A 94 17.05 -13.26 8.14
C ALA A 94 16.17 -13.71 9.31
N SER A 95 15.19 -12.91 9.73
CA SER A 95 14.29 -13.28 10.84
C SER A 95 13.30 -14.39 10.50
N LEU A 96 12.93 -14.54 9.23
CA LEU A 96 11.98 -15.57 8.78
C LEU A 96 12.67 -16.89 8.42
N ALA A 97 14.01 -16.87 8.24
CA ALA A 97 14.82 -18.06 7.99
C ALA A 97 15.33 -18.75 9.26
N ALA A 98 15.24 -18.08 10.42
CA ALA A 98 15.56 -18.60 11.74
C ALA A 98 14.34 -19.30 12.36
#